data_AF-A0A1X7PEX5-F1
#
_entry.id   AF-A0A1X7PEX5-F1
#
_cell.length_a   1.000
_cell.length_b   1.000
_cell.length_c   1.000
_cell.angle_alpha   90.00
_cell.angle_beta   90.00
_cell.angle_gamma   90.00
#
_symmetry.space_group_name_H-M   'P 1'
#
loop_
_entity.id
_entity.type
_entity.pdbx_description
1 polymer ?
#
loop_
_entity_poly.entity_id
_entity_poly.type
_entity_poly.pdbx_seq_one_letter_code
_entity_poly.pdbx_strand_id
1 'polypeptide(L)'
;MDENEVPGASGPSASLEATTNGVGPWRGEWPADERLDPELLAHGDARNVIDRFRYWRMDAIVAELDRTRHPFHVAIENWQHDMNIGSIVRSANAFGASSVHIVGRRRWNKRGAMVTDRYQHVQHHETVADLVQWSADEEVALIAIDNVPGSVPLETYRLPERCVLLFGQEGPGLSEEAIAASDAVVEITQFGSTRSINASAAAAVAMHAWVLQHVGFDS
;
A
#
# COMPACT_ATOMS: atom_id res chain seq x y z
N MET A 1 22.36 -21.07 20.94
CA MET A 1 21.40 -20.78 19.85
C MET A 1 21.29 -19.27 19.85
N ASP A 2 21.93 -18.62 18.90
CA ASP A 2 21.87 -17.16 18.78
C ASP A 2 20.45 -16.78 18.35
N GLU A 3 19.68 -16.19 19.26
CA GLU A 3 18.30 -15.76 19.02
C GLU A 3 18.20 -14.53 18.09
N ASN A 4 19.34 -13.95 17.69
CA ASN A 4 19.42 -12.70 16.94
C ASN A 4 20.16 -12.86 15.60
N GLU A 5 19.71 -13.78 14.75
CA GLU A 5 20.21 -13.84 13.38
C GLU A 5 19.37 -12.93 12.48
N VAL A 6 20.01 -12.10 11.65
CA VAL A 6 19.32 -11.28 10.64
C VAL A 6 18.92 -12.20 9.48
N PRO A 7 17.62 -12.42 9.18
CA PRO A 7 17.21 -13.31 8.11
C PRO A 7 17.77 -12.84 6.76
N GLY A 8 18.39 -13.77 6.02
CA GLY A 8 18.95 -13.53 4.69
C GLY A 8 17.91 -13.15 3.63
N ALA A 9 18.36 -12.44 2.59
CA ALA A 9 17.51 -11.89 1.53
C ALA A 9 17.41 -12.84 0.33
N SER A 10 16.31 -13.60 0.17
CA SER A 10 15.92 -14.16 -1.13
C SER A 10 14.43 -14.55 -1.20
N GLY A 11 13.73 -14.05 -2.23
CA GLY A 11 12.39 -14.47 -2.62
C GLY A 11 11.21 -13.82 -1.89
N PRO A 12 9.96 -13.98 -2.38
CA PRO A 12 8.76 -13.60 -1.65
C PRO A 12 8.76 -14.37 -0.32
N SER A 13 9.17 -13.69 0.74
CA SER A 13 9.38 -14.31 2.04
C SER A 13 8.04 -14.75 2.59
N ALA A 14 7.87 -16.05 2.80
CA ALA A 14 6.94 -16.54 3.81
C ALA A 14 7.44 -16.05 5.17
N SER A 15 7.10 -14.81 5.53
CA SER A 15 7.48 -14.23 6.81
C SER A 15 6.64 -14.86 7.90
N LEU A 16 7.15 -15.95 8.48
CA LEU A 16 6.69 -16.43 9.77
C LEU A 16 7.07 -15.37 10.81
N GLU A 17 6.18 -14.40 11.04
CA GLU A 17 6.40 -13.37 12.07
C GLU A 17 6.55 -14.05 13.43
N ALA A 18 7.69 -13.86 14.09
CA ALA A 18 7.93 -14.45 15.40
C ALA A 18 6.97 -13.87 16.46
N THR A 19 6.69 -12.55 16.44
CA THR A 19 5.65 -11.91 17.24
C THR A 19 5.18 -10.56 16.64
N THR A 20 3.95 -10.14 16.93
CA THR A 20 3.45 -8.79 16.61
C THR A 20 3.92 -7.71 17.61
N ASN A 21 4.62 -8.10 18.68
CA ASN A 21 4.99 -7.22 19.80
C ASN A 21 6.38 -6.57 19.64
N GLY A 22 7.04 -6.79 18.50
CA GLY A 22 8.41 -6.35 18.27
C GLY A 22 9.46 -7.23 18.95
N VAL A 23 10.69 -6.73 18.99
CA VAL A 23 11.86 -7.44 19.54
C VAL A 23 12.56 -6.59 20.59
N GLY A 24 13.15 -7.24 21.60
CA GLY A 24 13.93 -6.56 22.65
C GLY A 24 15.29 -6.07 22.13
N PRO A 25 16.13 -5.51 23.02
CA PRO A 25 17.51 -5.12 22.67
C PRO A 25 18.31 -6.27 22.07
N TRP A 26 19.24 -5.93 21.16
CA TRP A 26 20.19 -6.87 20.61
C TRP A 26 21.05 -7.49 21.71
N ARG A 27 21.21 -8.81 21.67
CA ARG A 27 22.05 -9.56 22.61
C ARG A 27 23.33 -9.99 21.91
N GLY A 28 24.46 -9.76 22.57
CA GLY A 28 25.78 -10.11 22.07
C GLY A 28 26.51 -8.93 21.43
N GLU A 29 27.53 -9.24 20.65
CA GLU A 29 28.29 -8.25 19.87
C GLU A 29 27.40 -7.64 18.79
N TRP A 30 27.50 -6.32 18.60
CA TRP A 30 26.70 -5.62 17.60
C TRP A 30 27.23 -5.88 16.18
N PRO A 31 26.36 -6.20 15.20
CA PRO A 31 26.81 -6.41 13.83
C PRO A 31 27.36 -5.13 13.21
N ALA A 32 28.43 -5.26 12.43
CA ALA A 32 28.96 -4.19 11.59
C ALA A 32 28.16 -4.08 10.27
N ASP A 33 26.91 -3.67 10.35
CA ASP A 33 26.03 -3.42 9.19
C ASP A 33 25.54 -1.98 9.22
N GLU A 34 25.93 -1.22 8.19
CA GLU A 34 25.55 0.17 8.01
C GLU A 34 24.06 0.37 7.81
N ARG A 35 23.20 -0.64 7.73
CA ARG A 35 21.73 -0.46 7.67
C ARG A 35 21.10 -0.44 9.06
N LEU A 36 21.80 -0.91 10.08
CA LEU A 36 21.27 -1.02 11.43
C LEU A 36 21.24 0.35 12.14
N ASP A 37 20.24 0.51 13.00
CA ASP A 37 20.06 1.68 13.85
C ASP A 37 20.61 1.38 15.26
N PRO A 38 21.64 2.08 15.73
CA PRO A 38 22.21 1.90 17.06
C PRO A 38 21.19 2.01 18.21
N GLU A 39 20.20 2.89 18.09
CA GLU A 39 19.18 3.07 19.13
C GLU A 39 18.25 1.86 19.22
N LEU A 40 17.88 1.29 18.07
CA LEU A 40 17.04 0.09 18.02
C LEU A 40 17.81 -1.13 18.51
N LEU A 41 19.11 -1.24 18.21
CA LEU A 41 19.95 -2.30 18.77
C LEU A 41 20.04 -2.19 20.30
N ALA A 42 20.21 -0.98 20.84
CA ALA A 42 20.34 -0.75 22.28
C ALA A 42 19.04 -0.95 23.07
N HIS A 43 17.89 -0.59 22.48
CA HIS A 43 16.62 -0.48 23.22
C HIS A 43 15.55 -1.46 22.74
N GLY A 44 15.78 -2.14 21.63
CA GLY A 44 14.81 -2.99 20.97
C GLY A 44 14.02 -2.26 19.89
N ASP A 45 13.36 -3.06 19.06
CA ASP A 45 12.57 -2.57 17.92
C ASP A 45 11.12 -2.99 18.06
N ALA A 46 10.28 -2.05 18.52
CA ALA A 46 8.84 -2.23 18.70
C ALA A 46 8.02 -1.87 17.44
N ARG A 47 8.66 -1.55 16.31
CA ARG A 47 7.95 -1.10 15.09
C ARG A 47 7.15 -2.24 14.47
N ASN A 48 6.15 -1.92 13.65
CA ASN A 48 5.40 -2.94 12.90
C ASN A 48 6.10 -3.23 11.56
N VAL A 49 7.22 -3.94 11.62
CA VAL A 49 8.00 -4.39 10.45
C VAL A 49 8.23 -5.89 10.54
N ILE A 50 8.32 -6.57 9.40
CA ILE A 50 8.67 -7.99 9.35
C ILE A 50 10.08 -8.22 9.89
N ASP A 51 10.36 -9.44 10.34
CA ASP A 51 11.59 -9.79 11.07
C ASP A 51 12.87 -9.45 10.31
N ARG A 52 12.85 -9.56 8.97
CA ARG A 52 13.99 -9.17 8.10
C ARG A 52 14.40 -7.70 8.24
N PHE A 53 13.47 -6.81 8.55
CA PHE A 53 13.72 -5.36 8.67
C PHE A 53 13.95 -4.90 10.11
N ARG A 54 13.99 -5.83 11.07
CA ARG A 54 14.22 -5.48 12.47
C ARG A 54 15.56 -4.82 12.65
N TYR A 55 15.57 -3.78 13.48
CA TYR A 55 16.71 -2.92 13.77
C TYR A 55 17.23 -2.10 12.59
N TRP A 56 16.70 -2.25 11.37
CA TRP A 56 17.14 -1.43 10.25
C TRP A 56 16.65 0.01 10.42
N ARG A 57 17.49 0.96 10.01
CA ARG A 57 17.06 2.34 9.86
C ARG A 57 15.94 2.43 8.82
N MET A 58 15.10 3.44 9.02
CA MET A 58 13.94 3.68 8.16
C MET A 58 14.33 3.92 6.70
N ASP A 59 15.38 4.70 6.45
CA ASP A 59 15.89 4.99 5.10
C ASP A 59 16.41 3.73 4.40
N ALA A 60 17.09 2.85 5.12
CA ALA A 60 17.55 1.56 4.61
C ALA A 60 16.37 0.64 4.23
N ILE A 61 15.30 0.63 5.02
CA ILE A 61 14.07 -0.11 4.69
C ILE A 61 13.43 0.46 3.41
N VAL A 62 13.27 1.78 3.32
CA VAL A 62 12.69 2.44 2.14
C VAL A 62 13.52 2.11 0.89
N ALA A 63 14.84 2.25 0.97
CA ALA A 63 15.73 1.96 -0.15
C ALA A 63 15.65 0.49 -0.60
N GLU A 64 15.49 -0.46 0.32
CA GLU A 64 15.30 -1.87 -0.03
C GLU A 64 13.94 -2.12 -0.68
N LEU A 65 12.86 -1.54 -0.13
CA LEU A 65 11.52 -1.66 -0.71
C LEU A 65 11.47 -1.09 -2.13
N ASP A 66 12.11 0.05 -2.38
CA ASP A 66 12.14 0.71 -3.69
C ASP A 66 12.76 -0.16 -4.80
N ARG A 67 13.55 -1.18 -4.45
CA ARG A 67 14.10 -2.15 -5.41
C ARG A 67 13.08 -3.20 -5.85
N THR A 68 12.01 -3.39 -5.09
CA THR A 68 11.05 -4.48 -5.27
C THR A 68 9.61 -4.02 -5.39
N ARG A 69 9.34 -2.70 -5.35
CA ARG A 69 7.99 -2.17 -5.57
C ARG A 69 7.47 -2.55 -6.93
N HIS A 70 6.19 -2.85 -6.96
CA HIS A 70 5.44 -3.08 -8.17
C HIS A 70 5.04 -1.75 -8.82
N PRO A 71 4.87 -1.72 -10.16
CA PRO A 71 4.62 -0.49 -10.89
C PRO A 71 3.19 0.04 -10.78
N PHE A 72 2.31 -0.58 -9.97
CA PHE A 72 0.99 -0.04 -9.69
C PHE A 72 1.03 0.99 -8.56
N HIS A 73 0.08 1.91 -8.62
CA HIS A 73 -0.15 3.00 -7.69
C HIS A 73 -1.55 2.89 -7.10
N VAL A 74 -1.77 3.57 -5.98
CA VAL A 74 -3.09 3.67 -5.34
C VAL A 74 -3.43 5.14 -5.17
N ALA A 75 -4.64 5.56 -5.53
CA ALA A 75 -5.13 6.92 -5.28
C ALA A 75 -6.41 6.89 -4.44
N ILE A 76 -6.57 7.85 -3.53
CA ILE A 76 -7.77 7.97 -2.70
C ILE A 76 -8.23 9.41 -2.66
N GLU A 77 -9.51 9.64 -2.95
CA GLU A 77 -10.17 10.92 -2.74
C GLU A 77 -10.39 11.20 -1.25
N ASN A 78 -10.00 12.40 -0.80
CA ASN A 78 -10.09 12.85 0.59
C ASN A 78 -10.86 14.17 0.71
N TRP A 79 -12.18 14.11 0.58
CA TRP A 79 -13.03 15.30 0.63
C TRP A 79 -13.72 15.53 1.98
N GLN A 80 -14.15 14.45 2.66
CA GLN A 80 -14.94 14.53 3.89
C GLN A 80 -14.40 13.60 4.98
N HIS A 81 -14.34 12.30 4.71
CA HIS A 81 -14.02 11.25 5.68
C HIS A 81 -12.74 10.51 5.31
N ASP A 82 -11.80 10.43 6.25
CA ASP A 82 -10.44 9.94 6.02
C ASP A 82 -10.10 8.64 6.79
N MET A 83 -11.10 8.00 7.40
CA MET A 83 -10.89 6.85 8.31
C MET A 83 -10.20 5.65 7.64
N ASN A 84 -10.43 5.46 6.33
CA ASN A 84 -9.86 4.34 5.58
C ASN A 84 -8.46 4.61 5.02
N ILE A 85 -8.03 5.88 4.92
CA ILE A 85 -6.79 6.25 4.21
C ILE A 85 -5.59 5.57 4.84
N GLY A 86 -5.48 5.55 6.17
CA GLY A 86 -4.38 4.86 6.83
C GLY A 86 -4.33 3.36 6.56
N SER A 87 -5.48 2.69 6.58
CA SER A 87 -5.54 1.26 6.27
C SER A 87 -5.17 0.98 4.81
N ILE A 88 -5.60 1.84 3.88
CA ILE A 88 -5.24 1.73 2.46
C ILE A 88 -3.73 1.91 2.27
N VAL A 89 -3.11 2.92 2.91
CA VAL A 89 -1.65 3.14 2.88
C VAL A 89 -0.91 1.92 3.40
N ARG A 90 -1.40 1.30 4.48
CA ARG A 90 -0.82 0.07 5.03
C ARG A 90 -0.93 -1.09 4.05
N SER A 91 -2.09 -1.32 3.44
CA SER A 91 -2.27 -2.36 2.42
C SER A 91 -1.40 -2.10 1.19
N ALA A 92 -1.28 -0.85 0.74
CA ALA A 92 -0.42 -0.49 -0.37
C ALA A 92 1.05 -0.80 -0.10
N ASN A 93 1.55 -0.56 1.12
CA ASN A 93 2.90 -0.98 1.50
C ASN A 93 3.03 -2.51 1.54
N ALA A 94 2.05 -3.21 2.13
CA ALA A 94 2.07 -4.67 2.23
C ALA A 94 2.06 -5.36 0.86
N PHE A 95 1.32 -4.82 -0.11
CA PHE A 95 1.30 -5.30 -1.50
C PHE A 95 2.37 -4.66 -2.38
N GLY A 96 3.32 -3.91 -1.81
CA GLY A 96 4.46 -3.37 -2.57
C GLY A 96 4.10 -2.33 -3.63
N ALA A 97 3.02 -1.56 -3.47
CA ALA A 97 2.67 -0.49 -4.40
C ALA A 97 3.81 0.55 -4.53
N SER A 98 3.95 1.11 -5.73
CA SER A 98 4.94 2.15 -6.06
C SER A 98 4.74 3.42 -5.23
N SER A 99 3.52 3.95 -5.19
CA SER A 99 3.16 5.12 -4.39
C SER A 99 1.67 5.14 -4.06
N VAL A 100 1.32 5.91 -3.02
CA VAL A 100 -0.05 6.26 -2.67
C VAL A 100 -0.29 7.75 -2.93
N HIS A 101 -1.37 8.08 -3.62
CA HIS A 101 -1.77 9.43 -3.96
C HIS A 101 -2.99 9.84 -3.15
N ILE A 102 -2.87 10.95 -2.42
CA ILE A 102 -3.99 11.56 -1.69
C ILE A 102 -4.52 12.71 -2.52
N VAL A 103 -5.78 12.64 -2.94
CA VAL A 103 -6.43 13.66 -3.77
C VAL A 103 -7.35 14.50 -2.89
N GLY A 104 -7.26 15.82 -2.97
CA GLY A 104 -8.08 16.73 -2.16
C GLY A 104 -7.37 17.17 -0.89
N ARG A 105 -7.97 16.94 0.29
CA ARG A 105 -7.40 17.41 1.56
C ARG A 105 -6.03 16.76 1.80
N ARG A 106 -5.01 17.58 2.03
CA ARG A 106 -3.63 17.10 2.31
C ARG A 106 -3.50 16.35 3.63
N ARG A 107 -4.29 16.72 4.64
CA ARG A 107 -4.28 16.08 5.95
C ARG A 107 -5.27 14.92 5.97
N TRP A 108 -4.84 13.81 6.54
CA TRP A 108 -5.63 12.60 6.66
C TRP A 108 -5.26 11.83 7.94
N ASN A 109 -6.15 10.95 8.37
CA ASN A 109 -6.00 10.15 9.57
C ASN A 109 -5.01 8.98 9.40
N LYS A 110 -3.84 9.15 9.99
CA LYS A 110 -2.73 8.18 9.94
C LYS A 110 -2.87 6.97 10.87
N ARG A 111 -3.89 6.93 11.73
CA ARG A 111 -4.01 5.89 12.77
C ARG A 111 -4.03 4.49 12.18
N GLY A 112 -4.78 4.28 11.09
CA GLY A 112 -4.86 2.98 10.41
C GLY A 112 -3.55 2.54 9.73
N ALA A 113 -2.64 3.48 9.46
CA ALA A 113 -1.37 3.18 8.82
C ALA A 113 -0.38 2.48 9.75
N MET A 114 -0.56 2.56 11.08
CA MET A 114 0.35 1.94 12.05
C MET A 114 1.84 2.30 11.81
N VAL A 115 2.10 3.57 11.46
CA VAL A 115 3.43 4.12 11.13
C VAL A 115 3.99 3.63 9.79
N THR A 116 3.30 2.73 9.09
CA THR A 116 3.70 2.23 7.75
C THR A 116 3.73 3.34 6.70
N ASP A 117 3.04 4.46 6.93
CA ASP A 117 3.11 5.66 6.08
C ASP A 117 4.53 6.24 5.97
N ARG A 118 5.43 5.90 6.92
CA ARG A 118 6.84 6.32 6.86
C ARG A 118 7.70 5.47 5.92
N TYR A 119 7.23 4.28 5.55
CA TYR A 119 7.92 3.38 4.62
C TYR A 119 7.27 3.36 3.24
N GLN A 120 6.26 4.20 3.01
CA GLN A 120 5.51 4.29 1.76
C GLN A 120 5.67 5.69 1.17
N HIS A 121 5.83 5.76 -0.15
CA HIS A 121 5.80 7.03 -0.86
C HIS A 121 4.36 7.53 -0.90
N VAL A 122 4.13 8.72 -0.32
CA VAL A 122 2.81 9.36 -0.30
C VAL A 122 2.90 10.70 -1.01
N GLN A 123 2.17 10.80 -2.12
CA GLN A 123 2.07 12.00 -2.94
C GLN A 123 0.73 12.69 -2.68
N HIS A 124 0.68 14.01 -2.85
CA HIS A 124 -0.53 14.80 -2.64
C HIS A 124 -0.87 15.56 -3.93
N HIS A 125 -2.15 15.52 -4.27
CA HIS A 125 -2.76 16.23 -5.38
C HIS A 125 -3.93 17.06 -4.84
N GLU A 126 -4.05 18.31 -5.24
CA GLU A 126 -5.12 19.18 -4.74
C GLU A 126 -6.47 18.82 -5.36
N THR A 127 -6.47 18.42 -6.63
CA THR A 127 -7.66 18.12 -7.42
C THR A 127 -7.55 16.78 -8.16
N VAL A 128 -8.69 16.27 -8.65
CA VAL A 128 -8.69 15.10 -9.55
C VAL A 128 -7.93 15.42 -10.83
N ALA A 129 -8.09 16.62 -11.39
CA ALA A 129 -7.35 17.08 -12.55
C ALA A 129 -5.81 17.01 -12.36
N ASP A 130 -5.29 17.34 -11.17
CA ASP A 130 -3.86 17.22 -10.88
C ASP A 130 -3.38 15.76 -10.90
N LEU A 131 -4.20 14.83 -10.36
CA LEU A 131 -3.91 13.40 -10.45
C LEU A 131 -3.93 12.92 -11.91
N VAL A 132 -4.92 13.36 -12.69
CA VAL A 132 -5.05 12.99 -14.12
C VAL A 132 -3.85 13.48 -14.92
N GLN A 133 -3.42 14.72 -14.69
CA GLN A 133 -2.24 15.29 -15.31
C GLN A 133 -0.99 14.47 -14.98
N TRP A 134 -0.79 14.16 -13.69
CA TRP A 134 0.31 13.29 -13.26
C TRP A 134 0.25 11.90 -13.91
N SER A 135 -0.95 11.31 -13.99
CA SER A 135 -1.18 9.99 -14.60
C SER A 135 -0.78 9.98 -16.08
N ALA A 136 -1.12 11.05 -16.80
CA ALA A 136 -0.78 11.22 -18.21
C ALA A 136 0.73 11.43 -18.40
N ASP A 137 1.36 12.27 -17.57
CA ASP A 137 2.80 12.55 -17.64
C ASP A 137 3.65 11.31 -17.35
N GLU A 138 3.20 10.44 -16.45
CA GLU A 138 3.87 9.19 -16.10
C GLU A 138 3.46 8.00 -17.00
N GLU A 139 2.54 8.21 -17.95
CA GLU A 139 1.99 7.18 -18.82
C GLU A 139 1.43 5.97 -18.04
N VAL A 140 0.63 6.24 -17.00
CA VAL A 140 -0.03 5.23 -16.16
C VAL A 140 -1.54 5.32 -16.31
N ALA A 141 -2.20 4.17 -16.46
CA ALA A 141 -3.65 4.11 -16.65
C ALA A 141 -4.40 4.37 -15.33
N LEU A 142 -5.47 5.16 -15.35
CA LEU A 142 -6.29 5.47 -14.19
C LEU A 142 -7.52 4.55 -14.15
N ILE A 143 -7.59 3.67 -13.15
CA ILE A 143 -8.65 2.67 -13.01
C ILE A 143 -9.48 2.99 -11.77
N ALA A 144 -10.71 3.45 -11.99
CA ALA A 144 -11.68 3.70 -10.92
C ALA A 144 -12.19 2.37 -10.35
N ILE A 145 -12.16 2.24 -9.02
CA ILE A 145 -12.76 1.09 -8.31
C ILE A 145 -14.05 1.56 -7.62
N ASP A 146 -15.19 1.30 -8.25
CA ASP A 146 -16.52 1.68 -7.73
C ASP A 146 -17.63 0.82 -8.35
N ASN A 147 -18.77 0.69 -7.65
CA ASN A 147 -19.93 -0.10 -8.08
C ASN A 147 -21.04 0.77 -8.69
N VAL A 148 -20.71 1.47 -9.76
CA VAL A 148 -21.60 2.38 -10.49
C VAL A 148 -22.06 1.77 -11.83
N PRO A 149 -23.18 2.22 -12.41
CA PRO A 149 -23.66 1.68 -13.70
C PRO A 149 -22.59 1.75 -14.79
N GLY A 150 -22.37 0.61 -15.47
CA GLY A 150 -21.37 0.50 -16.54
C GLY A 150 -20.00 0.01 -16.07
N SER A 151 -19.82 -0.25 -14.77
CA SER A 151 -18.64 -0.92 -14.24
C SER A 151 -18.46 -2.33 -14.84
N VAL A 152 -17.19 -2.77 -14.92
CA VAL A 152 -16.83 -4.12 -15.36
C VAL A 152 -16.37 -4.93 -14.12
N PRO A 153 -16.75 -6.21 -13.99
CA PRO A 153 -16.29 -7.04 -12.87
C PRO A 153 -14.77 -7.19 -12.81
N LEU A 154 -14.17 -6.88 -11.67
CA LEU A 154 -12.74 -7.00 -11.37
C LEU A 154 -12.22 -8.41 -11.65
N GLU A 155 -13.05 -9.42 -11.38
CA GLU A 155 -12.71 -10.83 -11.52
C GLU A 155 -12.45 -11.23 -12.98
N THR A 156 -12.95 -10.44 -13.95
CA THR A 156 -12.78 -10.68 -15.38
C THR A 156 -11.98 -9.60 -16.10
N TYR A 157 -11.80 -8.45 -15.47
CA TYR A 157 -11.02 -7.34 -16.01
C TYR A 157 -9.51 -7.64 -15.97
N ARG A 158 -8.81 -7.31 -17.06
CA ARG A 158 -7.34 -7.39 -17.16
C ARG A 158 -6.76 -6.06 -16.71
N LEU A 159 -6.25 -6.00 -15.50
CA LEU A 159 -5.64 -4.79 -14.95
C LEU A 159 -4.34 -4.50 -15.72
N PRO A 160 -4.10 -3.24 -16.16
CA PRO A 160 -2.79 -2.87 -16.68
C PRO A 160 -1.69 -3.06 -15.63
N GLU A 161 -0.50 -3.45 -16.06
CA GLU A 161 0.65 -3.59 -15.15
C GLU A 161 1.00 -2.23 -14.51
N ARG A 162 1.04 -1.17 -15.32
CA ARG A 162 1.25 0.22 -14.90
C ARG A 162 -0.09 0.95 -14.78
N CYS A 163 -0.65 1.01 -13.58
CA CYS A 163 -1.92 1.70 -13.35
C CYS A 163 -1.99 2.36 -11.97
N VAL A 164 -2.91 3.31 -11.83
CA VAL A 164 -3.40 3.84 -10.57
C VAL A 164 -4.76 3.22 -10.27
N LEU A 165 -4.87 2.50 -9.16
CA LEU A 165 -6.15 2.06 -8.62
C LEU A 165 -6.76 3.20 -7.80
N LEU A 166 -7.81 3.83 -8.31
CA LEU A 166 -8.44 5.02 -7.74
C LEU A 166 -9.68 4.67 -6.91
N PHE A 167 -9.70 5.10 -5.65
CA PHE A 167 -10.77 4.84 -4.70
C PHE A 167 -11.43 6.12 -4.21
N GLY A 168 -12.74 6.04 -4.02
CA GLY A 168 -13.52 7.12 -3.44
C GLY A 168 -13.41 7.19 -1.91
N GLN A 169 -14.01 8.24 -1.36
CA GLN A 169 -14.20 8.38 0.07
C GLN A 169 -15.38 7.53 0.57
N GLU A 170 -15.40 7.27 1.88
CA GLU A 170 -16.52 6.55 2.49
C GLU A 170 -17.83 7.36 2.40
N GLY A 171 -18.91 6.71 1.97
CA GLY A 171 -20.20 7.34 1.72
C GLY A 171 -20.52 7.44 0.23
N PRO A 172 -20.24 8.58 -0.43
CA PRO A 172 -20.64 8.83 -1.82
C PRO A 172 -19.85 8.02 -2.86
N GLY A 173 -18.74 7.37 -2.50
CA GLY A 173 -17.86 6.73 -3.47
C GLY A 173 -16.97 7.75 -4.19
N LEU A 174 -16.61 7.47 -5.44
CA LEU A 174 -15.86 8.37 -6.30
C LEU A 174 -16.71 9.55 -6.78
N SER A 175 -16.05 10.70 -6.95
CA SER A 175 -16.65 11.82 -7.66
C SER A 175 -16.94 11.49 -9.13
N GLU A 176 -17.96 12.14 -9.70
CA GLU A 176 -18.26 12.01 -11.13
C GLU A 176 -17.07 12.42 -12.01
N GLU A 177 -16.28 13.40 -11.56
CA GLU A 177 -15.04 13.85 -12.22
C GLU A 177 -14.01 12.71 -12.28
N ALA A 178 -13.78 12.02 -11.16
CA ALA A 178 -12.85 10.89 -11.09
C ALA A 178 -13.30 9.71 -11.96
N ILE A 179 -14.59 9.39 -11.96
CA ILE A 179 -15.16 8.34 -12.81
C ILE A 179 -14.98 8.70 -14.28
N ALA A 180 -15.31 9.94 -14.67
CA ALA A 180 -15.23 10.38 -16.07
C ALA A 180 -13.79 10.46 -16.60
N ALA A 181 -12.82 10.71 -15.73
CA ALA A 181 -11.41 10.78 -16.09
C ALA A 181 -10.70 9.42 -16.11
N SER A 182 -11.34 8.36 -15.62
CA SER A 182 -10.75 7.02 -15.55
C SER A 182 -10.85 6.29 -16.88
N ASP A 183 -9.80 5.54 -17.24
CA ASP A 183 -9.74 4.69 -18.45
C ASP A 183 -10.74 3.52 -18.38
N ALA A 184 -11.03 3.06 -17.16
CA ALA A 184 -12.05 2.06 -16.89
C ALA A 184 -12.62 2.25 -15.48
N VAL A 185 -13.86 1.79 -15.32
CA VAL A 185 -14.52 1.66 -14.01
C VAL A 185 -14.72 0.18 -13.73
N VAL A 186 -14.18 -0.29 -12.62
CA VAL A 186 -14.12 -1.69 -12.26
C VAL A 186 -14.78 -1.89 -10.90
N GLU A 187 -15.64 -2.91 -10.79
CA GLU A 187 -16.33 -3.23 -9.54
C GLU A 187 -15.89 -4.58 -8.97
N ILE A 188 -15.92 -4.72 -7.65
CA ILE A 188 -15.79 -6.02 -6.99
C ILE A 188 -17.18 -6.64 -6.92
N THR A 189 -17.34 -7.85 -7.46
CA THR A 189 -18.65 -8.49 -7.49
C THR A 189 -19.12 -8.80 -6.06
N GLN A 190 -20.33 -8.34 -5.70
CA GLN A 190 -20.92 -8.54 -4.37
C GLN A 190 -22.15 -9.45 -4.45
N PHE A 191 -22.24 -10.41 -3.52
CA PHE A 191 -23.34 -11.38 -3.45
C PHE A 191 -24.20 -11.24 -2.18
N GLY A 192 -23.90 -10.24 -1.33
CA GLY A 192 -24.57 -10.00 -0.07
C GLY A 192 -25.70 -8.96 -0.15
N SER A 193 -26.24 -8.57 1.00
CA SER A 193 -27.31 -7.57 1.13
C SER A 193 -26.82 -6.13 1.32
N THR A 194 -25.51 -5.93 1.48
CA THR A 194 -24.90 -4.61 1.66
C THR A 194 -24.86 -3.85 0.33
N ARG A 195 -24.95 -2.52 0.40
CA ARG A 195 -24.81 -1.68 -0.80
C ARG A 195 -23.39 -1.63 -1.34
N SER A 196 -22.41 -1.71 -0.46
CA SER A 196 -20.99 -1.68 -0.80
C SER A 196 -20.16 -2.33 0.29
N ILE A 197 -18.94 -2.73 -0.08
CA ILE A 197 -17.88 -3.14 0.83
C ILE A 197 -17.13 -1.90 1.33
N ASN A 198 -16.50 -1.98 2.52
CA ASN A 198 -15.66 -0.90 3.03
C ASN A 198 -14.52 -0.55 2.05
N ALA A 199 -14.20 0.75 1.90
CA ALA A 199 -13.22 1.22 0.93
C ALA A 199 -11.81 0.65 1.15
N SER A 200 -11.37 0.47 2.40
CA SER A 200 -10.07 -0.15 2.68
C SER A 200 -10.03 -1.64 2.31
N ALA A 201 -11.14 -2.35 2.48
CA ALA A 201 -11.27 -3.72 2.04
C ALA A 201 -11.34 -3.83 0.50
N ALA A 202 -12.07 -2.93 -0.16
CA ALA A 202 -12.06 -2.84 -1.63
C ALA A 202 -10.64 -2.62 -2.17
N ALA A 203 -9.89 -1.70 -1.55
CA ALA A 203 -8.51 -1.44 -1.94
C ALA A 203 -7.61 -2.67 -1.78
N ALA A 204 -7.72 -3.38 -0.66
CA ALA A 204 -6.97 -4.62 -0.45
C ALA A 204 -7.30 -5.69 -1.49
N VAL A 205 -8.58 -5.87 -1.84
CA VAL A 205 -9.01 -6.83 -2.86
C VAL A 205 -8.50 -6.44 -4.25
N ALA A 206 -8.62 -5.17 -4.64
CA ALA A 206 -8.15 -4.69 -5.93
C ALA A 206 -6.62 -4.80 -6.09
N MET A 207 -5.86 -4.44 -5.05
CA MET A 207 -4.41 -4.61 -5.03
C MET A 207 -4.02 -6.09 -5.12
N HIS A 208 -4.67 -6.97 -4.36
CA HIS A 208 -4.41 -8.40 -4.44
C HIS A 208 -4.77 -8.98 -5.81
N ALA A 209 -5.86 -8.51 -6.44
CA ALA A 209 -6.21 -8.90 -7.80
C ALA A 209 -5.13 -8.49 -8.81
N TRP A 210 -4.54 -7.30 -8.67
CA TRP A 210 -3.38 -6.88 -9.46
C TRP A 210 -2.20 -7.84 -9.25
N VAL A 211 -1.86 -8.15 -7.99
CA VAL A 211 -0.76 -9.07 -7.65
C VAL A 211 -0.96 -10.44 -8.29
N LEU A 212 -2.17 -11.01 -8.22
CA LEU A 212 -2.48 -12.30 -8.84
C LEU A 212 -2.31 -12.30 -10.37
N GLN A 213 -2.46 -11.15 -11.03
CA GLN A 213 -2.31 -11.03 -12.48
C GLN A 213 -0.86 -10.82 -12.92
N HIS A 214 -0.03 -10.19 -12.08
CA HIS A 214 1.28 -9.66 -12.49
C HIS A 214 2.47 -10.19 -11.71
N VAL A 215 2.26 -10.88 -10.58
CA VAL A 215 3.33 -11.41 -9.74
C VAL A 215 3.37 -12.93 -9.82
N GLY A 216 4.54 -13.47 -10.18
CA GLY A 216 4.80 -14.90 -10.14
C GLY A 216 5.04 -15.38 -8.70
N PHE A 217 4.39 -16.48 -8.33
CA PHE A 217 4.53 -17.11 -7.00
C PHE A 217 5.33 -18.40 -7.02
N ASP A 218 5.71 -18.88 -8.21
CA ASP A 218 6.52 -20.08 -8.36
C ASP A 218 7.97 -19.74 -8.05
N SER A 219 8.54 -20.49 -7.09
CA SER A 219 9.94 -20.39 -6.63
C SER A 219 10.89 -21.16 -7.55
#